data_AF-A0A7X6AZL3-F1
#
_entry.id   AF-A0A7X6AZL3-F1
#
_cell.length_a   1.000
_cell.length_b   1.000
_cell.length_c   1.000
_cell.angle_alpha   90.00
_cell.angle_beta   90.00
_cell.angle_gamma   90.00
#
_symmetry.space_group_name_H-M   'P 1'
#
loop_
_entity.id
_entity.type
_entity.pdbx_description
1 polymer ?
#
loop_
_entity_poly.entity_id
_entity_poly.type
_entity_poly.pdbx_seq_one_letter_code
_entity_poly.pdbx_strand_id
1 'polypeptide(L)'
;MSRVALATLLPKQPIALRRADEHWNAVAVPTTWSRLVLANLAGRNGAFFEDTRFRHLVWVIPSGGADDWPEPPGVGVIVYRTGEQLAVPGLGGFHGSHWLRTPSGQLLFTDPDELRTAVENVAGPLADAERLGPAVVCCYCDTPTRDSKIVDTWTSPCDGSVHNTYACRGCDSARGR
;
A
#
# COMPACT_ATOMS: atom_id res chain seq x y z
N MET A 1 -5.25 -24.55 -5.24
CA MET A 1 -4.67 -23.70 -4.19
C MET A 1 -5.53 -22.47 -3.86
N SER A 2 -6.03 -21.70 -4.83
CA SER A 2 -6.77 -20.46 -4.56
C SER A 2 -8.01 -20.59 -3.67
N ARG A 3 -8.72 -21.74 -3.67
CA ARG A 3 -9.91 -21.95 -2.83
C ARG A 3 -9.59 -21.97 -1.32
N VAL A 4 -8.47 -22.57 -0.92
CA VAL A 4 -8.08 -22.62 0.50
C VAL A 4 -7.61 -21.24 0.95
N ALA A 5 -6.76 -20.60 0.15
CA ALA A 5 -6.34 -19.22 0.39
C ALA A 5 -7.54 -18.26 0.53
N LEU A 6 -8.55 -18.37 -0.33
CA LEU A 6 -9.78 -17.57 -0.20
C LEU A 6 -10.52 -17.83 1.12
N ALA A 7 -10.60 -19.08 1.56
CA ALA A 7 -11.26 -19.45 2.81
C ALA A 7 -10.49 -18.96 4.04
N THR A 8 -9.16 -18.88 3.97
CA THR A 8 -8.32 -18.36 5.07
C THR A 8 -8.11 -16.85 5.01
N LEU A 9 -8.32 -16.21 3.86
CA LEU A 9 -8.25 -14.76 3.70
C LEU A 9 -9.58 -14.07 4.04
N LEU A 10 -10.70 -14.56 3.50
CA LEU A 10 -11.98 -13.84 3.56
C LEU A 10 -12.68 -14.05 4.91
N PRO A 11 -12.95 -12.97 5.67
CA PRO A 11 -13.71 -13.08 6.90
C PRO A 11 -15.20 -13.28 6.61
N LYS A 12 -15.90 -13.92 7.57
CA LYS A 12 -17.38 -13.98 7.59
C LYS A 12 -18.02 -12.71 8.17
N GLN A 13 -17.24 -11.93 8.92
CA GLN A 13 -17.64 -10.65 9.50
C GLN A 13 -17.25 -9.50 8.56
N PRO A 14 -17.81 -8.28 8.73
CA PRO A 14 -17.45 -7.12 7.91
C PRO A 14 -15.96 -6.78 7.95
N ILE A 15 -15.27 -7.08 9.04
CA ILE A 15 -13.81 -7.04 9.17
C ILE A 15 -13.37 -8.11 10.17
N ALA A 16 -12.20 -8.72 9.98
CA ALA A 16 -11.58 -9.55 11.02
C ALA A 16 -10.05 -9.54 10.91
N LEU A 17 -9.38 -9.78 12.05
CA LEU A 17 -7.97 -10.11 12.04
C LEU A 17 -7.79 -11.50 11.41
N ARG A 18 -6.98 -11.57 10.37
CA ARG A 18 -6.57 -12.79 9.69
C ARG A 18 -5.08 -12.97 9.85
N ARG A 19 -4.67 -14.20 10.10
CA ARG A 19 -3.27 -14.58 10.14
C ARG A 19 -2.85 -14.94 8.71
N ALA A 20 -1.83 -14.27 8.18
CA ALA A 20 -1.17 -14.70 6.96
C ALA A 20 -0.58 -16.10 7.18
N ASP A 21 -0.64 -16.95 6.17
CA ASP A 21 -0.42 -18.38 6.29
C ASP A 21 0.37 -18.94 5.09
N GLU A 22 0.54 -20.26 5.04
CA GLU A 22 1.21 -20.98 3.95
C GLU A 22 0.50 -20.84 2.58
N HIS A 23 -0.68 -20.23 2.53
CA HIS A 23 -1.46 -20.03 1.33
C HIS A 23 -1.45 -18.59 0.82
N TRP A 24 -1.26 -17.60 1.70
CA TRP A 24 -1.20 -16.20 1.28
C TRP A 24 -0.40 -15.34 2.26
N ASN A 25 0.28 -14.35 1.71
CA ASN A 25 0.89 -13.23 2.44
C ASN A 25 0.34 -11.92 1.86
N ALA A 26 0.77 -10.78 2.41
CA ALA A 26 0.35 -9.48 1.90
C ALA A 26 1.46 -8.43 1.96
N VAL A 27 1.35 -7.42 1.11
CA VAL A 27 2.21 -6.23 1.15
C VAL A 27 1.30 -5.00 1.24
N ALA A 28 1.54 -4.17 2.24
CA ALA A 28 0.84 -2.91 2.44
C ALA A 28 1.74 -1.73 2.06
N VAL A 29 1.18 -0.82 1.27
CA VAL A 29 1.87 0.39 0.77
C VAL A 29 1.08 1.64 1.20
N PRO A 30 1.74 2.69 1.73
CA PRO A 30 1.07 3.89 2.20
C PRO A 30 0.21 4.56 1.11
N THR A 31 -0.99 5.02 1.47
CA THR A 31 -1.93 5.69 0.55
C THR A 31 -1.42 7.00 -0.02
N THR A 32 -0.37 7.57 0.58
CA THR A 32 0.30 8.78 0.07
C THR A 32 0.88 8.57 -1.33
N TRP A 33 1.25 7.34 -1.71
CA TRP A 33 1.84 7.05 -3.02
C TRP A 33 1.44 5.69 -3.62
N SER A 34 0.66 4.86 -2.92
CA SER A 34 0.22 3.55 -3.40
C SER A 34 -0.58 3.61 -4.73
N ARG A 35 -1.25 4.72 -5.03
CA ARG A 35 -1.92 4.92 -6.33
C ARG A 35 -0.94 4.95 -7.51
N LEU A 36 0.30 5.42 -7.28
CA LEU A 36 1.36 5.34 -8.29
C LEU A 36 1.83 3.90 -8.49
N VAL A 37 1.84 3.07 -7.44
CA VAL A 37 2.11 1.63 -7.56
C VAL A 37 1.04 0.95 -8.40
N LEU A 38 -0.24 1.25 -8.15
CA LEU A 38 -1.35 0.75 -8.97
C LEU A 38 -1.18 1.10 -10.45
N ALA A 39 -0.78 2.35 -10.74
CA ALA A 39 -0.52 2.80 -12.10
C ALA A 39 0.65 2.04 -12.75
N ASN A 40 1.75 1.81 -12.02
CA ASN A 40 2.91 1.05 -12.49
C ASN A 40 2.58 -0.43 -12.77
N LEU A 41 1.69 -1.03 -11.96
CA LEU A 41 1.22 -2.39 -12.19
C LEU A 41 0.34 -2.52 -13.44
N ALA A 42 -0.19 -1.42 -13.97
CA ALA A 42 -0.90 -1.38 -15.25
C ALA A 42 -1.98 -2.48 -15.42
N GLY A 43 -2.71 -2.78 -14.35
CA GLY A 43 -3.77 -3.79 -14.35
C GLY A 43 -3.36 -5.22 -14.00
N ARG A 44 -2.07 -5.51 -13.84
CA ARG A 44 -1.51 -6.81 -13.40
C ARG A 44 -1.71 -7.08 -11.89
N ASN A 45 -2.74 -6.47 -11.31
CA ASN A 45 -3.08 -6.61 -9.91
C ASN A 45 -3.89 -7.89 -9.66
N GLY A 46 -3.51 -8.64 -8.63
CA GLY A 46 -4.39 -9.60 -7.98
C GLY A 46 -5.40 -8.91 -7.07
N ALA A 47 -5.83 -9.59 -6.01
CA ALA A 47 -6.73 -8.99 -5.05
C ALA A 47 -6.01 -7.93 -4.22
N PHE A 48 -6.66 -6.80 -4.00
CA PHE A 48 -6.16 -5.76 -3.11
C PHE A 48 -7.31 -4.93 -2.53
N PHE A 49 -7.06 -4.38 -1.36
CA PHE A 49 -8.04 -3.59 -0.62
C PHE A 49 -7.40 -2.37 0.00
N GLU A 50 -8.25 -1.38 0.32
CA GLU A 50 -7.85 -0.21 1.09
C GLU A 50 -8.07 -0.48 2.58
N ASP A 51 -7.04 -0.22 3.39
CA ASP A 51 -7.12 -0.12 4.84
C ASP A 51 -7.08 1.37 5.22
N THR A 52 -8.24 1.95 5.48
CA THR A 52 -8.36 3.37 5.82
C THR A 52 -7.84 3.70 7.22
N ARG A 53 -7.79 2.70 8.12
CA ARG A 53 -7.31 2.89 9.49
C ARG A 53 -5.80 3.08 9.51
N PHE A 54 -5.07 2.22 8.81
CA PHE A 54 -3.62 2.34 8.70
C PHE A 54 -3.16 3.20 7.52
N ARG A 55 -4.10 3.59 6.64
CA ARG A 55 -3.84 4.39 5.43
C ARG A 55 -2.89 3.66 4.49
N HIS A 56 -3.22 2.40 4.17
CA HIS A 56 -2.49 1.58 3.20
C HIS A 56 -3.42 1.04 2.12
N LEU A 57 -2.87 0.80 0.94
CA LEU A 57 -3.40 -0.22 0.04
C LEU A 57 -2.66 -1.53 0.31
N VAL A 58 -3.40 -2.62 0.38
CA VAL A 58 -2.87 -3.94 0.75
C VAL A 58 -3.10 -4.91 -0.40
N TRP A 59 -2.01 -5.40 -0.99
CA TRP A 59 -2.04 -6.42 -2.04
C TRP A 59 -1.87 -7.80 -1.43
N VAL A 60 -2.68 -8.75 -1.88
CA VAL A 60 -2.51 -10.16 -1.55
C VAL A 60 -1.50 -10.76 -2.52
N ILE A 61 -0.53 -11.47 -1.97
CA ILE A 61 0.55 -12.14 -2.72
C ILE A 61 0.62 -13.62 -2.33
N PRO A 62 1.25 -14.48 -3.15
CA PRO A 62 1.52 -15.86 -2.75
C PRO A 62 2.36 -15.90 -1.47
N SER A 63 2.15 -16.93 -0.64
CA SER A 63 2.97 -17.14 0.56
C SER A 63 4.46 -17.24 0.20
N GLY A 64 5.32 -16.60 0.98
CA GLY A 64 6.76 -16.52 0.74
C GLY A 64 7.19 -15.59 -0.40
N GLY A 65 6.24 -14.98 -1.13
CA GLY A 65 6.54 -14.16 -2.31
C GLY A 65 7.33 -12.88 -2.01
N ALA A 66 7.39 -12.45 -0.75
CA ALA A 66 8.13 -11.27 -0.32
C ALA A 66 9.11 -11.58 0.82
N ASP A 67 9.55 -12.83 0.95
CA ASP A 67 10.49 -13.23 2.01
C ASP A 67 11.87 -12.57 1.86
N ASP A 68 12.27 -12.28 0.62
CA ASP A 68 13.54 -11.61 0.29
C ASP A 68 13.42 -10.07 0.28
N TRP A 69 12.23 -9.52 0.51
CA TRP A 69 12.06 -8.08 0.59
C TRP A 69 12.73 -7.58 1.89
N PRO A 70 13.60 -6.55 1.80
CA PRO A 70 14.12 -5.92 3.00
C PRO A 70 12.97 -5.29 3.78
N GLU A 71 13.02 -5.32 5.11
CA GLU A 71 12.06 -4.58 5.92
C GLU A 71 12.32 -3.08 5.72
N PRO A 72 11.38 -2.31 5.14
CA PRO A 72 11.69 -0.96 4.71
C PRO A 72 10.89 0.06 5.55
N PRO A 73 11.07 0.12 6.90
CA PRO A 73 10.26 0.98 7.75
C PRO A 73 10.40 2.45 7.33
N GLY A 74 11.55 2.84 6.76
CA GLY A 74 11.83 4.18 6.26
C GLY A 74 10.88 4.68 5.15
N VAL A 75 10.20 3.80 4.42
CA VAL A 75 9.23 4.18 3.37
C VAL A 75 7.79 3.75 3.67
N GLY A 76 7.55 3.16 4.84
CA GLY A 76 6.22 2.80 5.33
C GLY A 76 5.57 1.59 4.65
N VAL A 77 6.32 0.82 3.86
CA VAL A 77 5.86 -0.46 3.31
C VAL A 77 5.96 -1.53 4.38
N ILE A 78 4.92 -2.36 4.49
CA ILE A 78 4.83 -3.46 5.46
C ILE A 78 4.62 -4.75 4.70
N VAL A 79 5.42 -5.78 5.00
CA VAL A 79 5.24 -7.13 4.48
C VAL A 79 4.62 -7.98 5.58
N TYR A 80 3.43 -8.53 5.34
CA TYR A 80 2.75 -9.46 6.23
C TYR A 80 3.10 -10.90 5.84
N ARG A 81 4.07 -11.46 6.55
CA ARG A 81 4.58 -12.82 6.39
C ARG A 81 3.73 -13.83 7.15
N THR A 82 3.98 -15.10 6.88
CA THR A 82 3.31 -16.22 7.55
C THR A 82 3.41 -16.09 9.07
N GLY A 83 2.26 -16.13 9.74
CA GLY A 83 2.14 -15.95 11.18
C GLY A 83 1.73 -14.53 11.59
N GLU A 84 1.91 -13.52 10.75
CA GLU A 84 1.55 -12.14 11.08
C GLU A 84 0.06 -11.87 10.89
N GLN A 85 -0.46 -10.85 11.59
CA GLN A 85 -1.88 -10.53 11.58
C GLN A 85 -2.16 -9.25 10.80
N LEU A 86 -3.18 -9.31 9.95
CA LEU A 86 -3.69 -8.22 9.14
C LEU A 86 -5.20 -8.10 9.36
N ALA A 87 -5.71 -6.88 9.48
CA ALA A 87 -7.14 -6.64 9.46
C ALA A 87 -7.65 -6.72 8.00
N VAL A 88 -8.46 -7.73 7.71
CA VAL A 88 -8.98 -7.96 6.34
C VAL A 88 -10.46 -7.59 6.32
N PRO A 89 -10.92 -6.74 5.38
CA PRO A 89 -12.33 -6.44 5.22
C PRO A 89 -13.07 -7.64 4.59
N GLY A 90 -14.33 -7.82 4.97
CA GLY A 90 -15.27 -8.66 4.24
C GLY A 90 -15.61 -8.05 2.88
N LEU A 91 -16.28 -8.83 2.02
CA LEU A 91 -16.63 -8.38 0.67
C LEU A 91 -17.57 -7.17 0.64
N GLY A 92 -18.32 -6.93 1.72
CA GLY A 92 -19.17 -5.74 1.87
C GLY A 92 -18.44 -4.49 2.37
N GLY A 93 -17.15 -4.58 2.71
CA GLY A 93 -16.37 -3.49 3.31
C GLY A 93 -16.76 -3.16 4.76
N PHE A 94 -16.02 -2.25 5.38
CA PHE A 94 -16.23 -1.78 6.75
C PHE A 94 -15.54 -0.43 7.01
N HIS A 95 -16.29 0.60 7.40
CA HIS A 95 -15.78 1.95 7.74
C HIS A 95 -14.73 2.51 6.76
N GLY A 96 -15.03 2.40 5.46
CA GLY A 96 -14.14 2.87 4.40
C GLY A 96 -13.07 1.86 3.96
N SER A 97 -12.73 0.86 4.78
CA SER A 97 -11.88 -0.25 4.34
C SER A 97 -12.67 -1.20 3.44
N HIS A 98 -12.22 -1.41 2.21
CA HIS A 98 -12.96 -2.21 1.22
C HIS A 98 -12.05 -2.75 0.12
N TRP A 99 -12.48 -3.85 -0.50
CA TRP A 99 -11.81 -4.43 -1.66
C TRP A 99 -11.96 -3.51 -2.87
N LEU A 100 -10.84 -3.07 -3.44
CA LEU A 100 -10.80 -2.35 -4.71
C LEU A 100 -10.76 -3.33 -5.89
N ARG A 101 -10.11 -4.48 -5.68
CA ARG A 101 -10.26 -5.67 -6.53
C ARG A 101 -10.57 -6.87 -5.65
N THR A 102 -11.77 -7.41 -5.79
CA THR A 102 -12.24 -8.53 -4.98
C THR A 102 -11.46 -9.81 -5.29
N PRO A 103 -11.15 -10.61 -4.26
CA PRO A 103 -10.41 -11.84 -4.46
C PRO A 103 -11.30 -12.87 -5.13
N SER A 104 -10.75 -13.52 -6.16
CA SER A 104 -11.41 -14.60 -6.90
C SER A 104 -10.42 -15.73 -7.17
N GLY A 105 -10.91 -16.89 -7.57
CA GLY A 105 -10.05 -18.06 -7.82
C GLY A 105 -8.98 -17.84 -8.91
N GLN A 106 -9.19 -16.89 -9.82
CA GLN A 106 -8.31 -16.56 -10.95
C GLN A 106 -7.46 -15.30 -10.72
N LEU A 107 -7.90 -14.38 -9.85
CA LEU A 107 -7.27 -13.07 -9.61
C LEU A 107 -7.05 -12.83 -8.12
N LEU A 108 -6.51 -13.84 -7.43
CA LEU A 108 -6.22 -13.72 -6.00
C LEU A 108 -4.90 -13.00 -5.75
N PHE A 109 -3.84 -13.42 -6.45
CA PHE A 109 -2.48 -13.00 -6.13
C PHE A 109 -1.96 -11.98 -7.13
N THR A 110 -1.28 -10.97 -6.61
CA THR A 110 -0.39 -10.11 -7.39
C THR A 110 0.96 -10.78 -7.47
N ASP A 111 1.59 -10.72 -8.64
CA ASP A 111 2.97 -11.20 -8.79
C ASP A 111 3.91 -10.39 -7.89
N PRO A 112 4.69 -11.02 -6.99
CA PRO A 112 5.54 -10.30 -6.05
C PRO A 112 6.66 -9.51 -6.71
N ASP A 113 7.25 -10.00 -7.80
CA ASP A 113 8.37 -9.33 -8.48
C ASP A 113 7.87 -8.09 -9.22
N GLU A 114 6.70 -8.20 -9.86
CA GLU A 114 6.04 -7.05 -10.47
C GLU A 114 5.63 -6.01 -9.42
N LEU A 115 5.11 -6.45 -8.26
CA LEU A 115 4.75 -5.56 -7.16
C LEU A 115 5.99 -4.87 -6.58
N ARG A 116 7.09 -5.60 -6.40
CA ARG A 116 8.37 -5.03 -5.95
C ARG A 116 8.86 -3.96 -6.90
N THR A 117 8.91 -4.29 -8.19
CA THR A 117 9.32 -3.36 -9.25
C THR A 117 8.45 -2.10 -9.24
N ALA A 118 7.13 -2.25 -9.13
CA ALA A 118 6.21 -1.13 -9.09
C ALA A 118 6.38 -0.26 -7.83
N VAL A 119 6.66 -0.88 -6.68
CA VAL A 119 6.99 -0.17 -5.44
C VAL A 119 8.31 0.59 -5.57
N GLU A 120 9.36 -0.06 -6.05
CA GLU A 120 10.69 0.52 -6.20
C GLU A 120 10.74 1.64 -7.26
N ASN A 121 9.90 1.58 -8.29
CA ASN A 121 9.74 2.68 -9.25
C ASN A 121 9.24 3.98 -8.60
N VAL A 122 8.52 3.87 -7.48
CA VAL A 122 7.95 5.03 -6.77
C VAL A 122 8.83 5.44 -5.60
N ALA A 123 9.21 4.47 -4.77
CA ALA A 123 9.97 4.69 -3.55
C ALA A 123 11.49 4.70 -3.77
N GLY A 124 12.00 4.32 -4.93
CA GLY A 124 13.41 3.95 -5.10
C GLY A 124 13.69 2.54 -4.54
N PRO A 125 14.93 2.05 -4.66
CA PRO A 125 15.30 0.71 -4.21
C PRO A 125 14.94 0.48 -2.74
N LEU A 126 14.23 -0.61 -2.44
CA LEU A 126 13.80 -0.88 -1.06
C LEU A 126 14.99 -1.16 -0.12
N ALA A 127 16.09 -1.68 -0.66
CA ALA A 127 17.34 -1.88 0.08
C ALA A 127 17.95 -0.57 0.60
N ASP A 128 17.60 0.56 -0.02
CA ASP A 128 18.05 1.90 0.38
C ASP A 128 17.01 2.66 1.22
N ALA A 129 15.88 2.03 1.58
CA ALA A 129 14.72 2.71 2.17
C ALA A 129 15.05 3.50 3.44
N GLU A 130 15.89 2.97 4.34
CA GLU A 130 16.30 3.66 5.57
C GLU A 130 17.09 4.94 5.27
N ARG A 131 18.03 4.85 4.32
CA ARG A 131 18.85 5.99 3.89
C ARG A 131 18.04 7.05 3.17
N LEU A 132 17.08 6.61 2.35
CA LEU A 132 16.27 7.49 1.53
C LEU A 132 15.14 8.16 2.32
N GLY A 133 14.60 7.51 3.35
CA GLY A 133 13.44 8.00 4.09
C GLY A 133 12.15 8.05 3.24
N PRO A 134 11.07 8.62 3.78
CA PRO A 134 9.74 8.54 3.17
C PRO A 134 9.66 9.39 1.90
N ALA A 135 9.01 8.85 0.86
CA ALA A 135 8.62 9.61 -0.31
C ALA A 135 7.23 10.23 -0.12
N VAL A 136 7.02 11.41 -0.70
CA VAL A 136 5.72 12.07 -0.81
C VAL A 136 5.40 12.31 -2.28
N VAL A 137 4.14 12.59 -2.60
CA VAL A 137 3.71 12.89 -3.97
C VAL A 137 3.45 14.38 -4.09
N CYS A 138 4.04 15.00 -5.12
CA CYS A 138 3.77 16.39 -5.45
C CYS A 138 2.32 16.57 -5.86
N CYS A 139 1.57 17.45 -5.20
CA CYS A 139 0.16 17.71 -5.51
C CYS A 139 -0.08 18.41 -6.86
N TYR A 140 0.97 18.88 -7.52
CA TYR A 140 0.87 19.61 -8.78
C TYR A 140 1.25 18.79 -10.02
N CYS A 141 2.13 17.79 -9.88
CA CYS A 141 2.63 17.01 -11.01
C CYS A 141 2.67 15.51 -10.76
N ASP A 142 2.15 15.04 -9.61
CA ASP A 142 2.10 13.64 -9.19
C ASP A 142 3.45 12.93 -9.14
N THR A 143 4.56 13.66 -9.24
CA THR A 143 5.91 13.10 -9.13
C THR A 143 6.17 12.69 -7.68
N PRO A 144 6.56 11.41 -7.43
CA PRO A 144 7.07 11.01 -6.14
C PRO A 144 8.43 11.69 -5.91
N THR A 145 8.58 12.33 -4.76
CA THR A 145 9.77 13.10 -4.43
C THR A 145 10.08 13.02 -2.94
N ARG A 146 11.35 13.22 -2.62
CA ARG A 146 11.84 13.46 -1.24
C ARG A 146 12.29 14.90 -1.05
N ASP A 147 12.60 15.58 -2.15
CA ASP A 147 12.89 16.99 -2.21
C ASP A 147 11.57 17.75 -2.39
N SER A 148 10.92 18.01 -1.26
CA SER A 148 9.58 18.58 -1.20
C SER A 148 9.43 19.62 -0.10
N LYS A 149 8.40 20.44 -0.22
CA LYS A 149 7.98 21.42 0.77
C LYS A 149 6.49 21.26 1.04
N ILE A 150 6.09 21.42 2.29
CA ILE A 150 4.68 21.49 2.66
C ILE A 150 4.12 22.83 2.15
N VAL A 151 3.08 22.77 1.31
CA VAL A 151 2.42 23.94 0.74
C VAL A 151 1.05 24.22 1.36
N ASP A 152 0.48 23.22 2.03
CA ASP A 152 -0.77 23.33 2.78
C ASP A 152 -0.79 22.28 3.90
N THR A 153 -1.42 22.65 5.02
CA THR A 153 -1.62 21.78 6.17
C THR A 153 -3.06 21.91 6.63
N TRP A 154 -3.77 20.79 6.63
CA TRP A 154 -5.14 20.69 7.12
C TRP A 154 -5.19 19.75 8.32
N THR A 155 -5.83 20.17 9.39
CA THR A 155 -6.08 19.31 10.56
C THR A 155 -7.54 18.88 10.56
N SER A 156 -7.76 17.57 10.59
CA SER A 156 -9.09 16.99 10.66
C SER A 156 -9.80 17.41 11.95
N PRO A 157 -10.98 18.03 11.88
CA PRO A 157 -11.73 18.46 13.06
C PRO A 157 -12.34 17.29 13.83
N CYS A 158 -12.41 16.10 13.23
CA CYS A 158 -13.06 14.92 13.82
C CYS A 158 -12.12 14.10 14.71
N ASP A 159 -10.85 14.00 14.34
CA ASP A 159 -9.87 13.11 15.00
C ASP A 159 -8.52 13.80 15.28
N GLY A 160 -8.37 15.08 14.92
CA GLY A 160 -7.13 15.84 15.11
C GLY A 160 -5.99 15.39 14.20
N SER A 161 -6.22 14.50 13.24
CA SER A 161 -5.18 14.04 12.33
C SER A 161 -4.71 15.17 11.41
N VAL A 162 -3.39 15.29 11.24
CA VAL A 162 -2.78 16.31 10.40
C VAL A 162 -2.54 15.75 8.99
N HIS A 163 -2.99 16.48 7.98
CA HIS A 163 -2.79 16.19 6.58
C HIS A 163 -1.94 17.29 5.96
N ASN A 164 -0.79 16.90 5.40
CA ASN A 164 0.10 17.81 4.71
C ASN A 164 0.01 17.57 3.21
N THR A 165 -0.05 18.66 2.46
CA THR A 165 0.06 18.68 1.01
C THR A 165 1.47 19.11 0.63
N TYR A 166 2.12 18.37 -0.26
CA TYR A 166 3.51 18.58 -0.62
C TYR A 166 3.65 19.04 -2.07
N ALA A 167 4.60 19.93 -2.34
CA ALA A 167 5.06 20.24 -3.68
C ALA A 167 6.53 19.85 -3.83
N CYS A 168 6.91 19.32 -5.00
CA CYS A 168 8.33 19.10 -5.31
C CYS A 168 9.05 20.43 -5.55
N ARG A 169 10.38 20.44 -5.39
CA ARG A 169 11.21 21.64 -5.64
C ARG A 169 10.94 22.30 -6.99
N GLY A 170 10.76 21.51 -8.06
CA GLY A 170 10.47 22.02 -9.39
C GLY A 170 9.15 22.81 -9.46
N CYS A 171 8.07 22.26 -8.90
CA CYS A 171 6.78 22.93 -8.89
C CYS A 171 6.70 24.09 -7.89
N ASP A 172 7.39 24.01 -6.74
CA ASP A 172 7.47 25.11 -5.77
C ASP A 172 8.21 26.31 -6.39
N SER A 173 9.37 26.07 -7.02
CA SER A 173 10.18 27.12 -7.67
C SER A 173 9.43 27.80 -8.82
N ALA A 174 8.72 27.03 -9.64
CA ALA A 174 7.96 27.56 -10.78
C ALA A 174 6.73 28.40 -10.35
N ARG A 175 6.24 28.20 -9.13
CA ARG A 175 5.04 28.88 -8.60
C ARG A 175 5.34 30.10 -7.74
N GLY A 176 6.62 30.42 -7.51
CA GLY A 176 7.08 31.70 -6.98
C GLY A 176 6.27 32.24 -5.79
N ARG A 177 6.59 31.78 -4.58
CA ARG A 177 6.40 32.59 -3.37
C ARG A 177 7.74 33.12 -2.91
#